data_AF-A0A1Q3ML10-F1
#
_entry.id   AF-A0A1Q3ML10-F1
#
_cell.length_a   1.000
_cell.length_b   1.000
_cell.length_c   1.000
_cell.angle_alpha   90.00
_cell.angle_beta   90.00
_cell.angle_gamma   90.00
#
_symmetry.space_group_name_H-M   'P 1'
#
loop_
_entity.id
_entity.type
_entity.pdbx_description
1 polymer ?
#
loop_
_entity_poly.entity_id
_entity_poly.type
_entity_poly.pdbx_seq_one_letter_code
_entity_poly.pdbx_strand_id
1 'polypeptide(L)'
;MLSSVLKIGFLLFQTPTYREHVEASWQVNLPSNSAGYSAILTTNPNETLTNVVEPNIPNAFAIGFDTSNPKSQDPFNADGNIYGRPEREVSLHLNGREIANRLCPEEMKTSQPVNYRVDIDSVVGGSAVTVTVGKSKVYNRFFVPEMKPLEGNWTFGQTDGVQTTRFRKRESGKVIPAETPEHVSVFTNEVNNNGRHRFEKAVDLPQNTDAFGRVVATLTLAPTPQGLDPWDRLAQIWLTDEKGDRYEVLRYITPYRKGWTWKVDLTHLLPILSGKKTFKLECETYAEGWLVSFDLDYYKGALSPRPFQVINLWNGTATLGQPDKFPLTDLLKAKNLDLPTFKKAEFWATVTGHGMSPNSENAAEFHPLWRKLHVGTSIFENNLWKEDNYLNPCRPQGGTWKYDRAGWAPGDVVTPWSVDITKAVKQRAVNEFGYEIQPYENKSPVDGNAARHVIESVVVLYK
;
A
#
# COMPACT_ATOMS: atom_id res chain seq x y z
N MET A 1 14.48 29.69 60.62
CA MET A 1 13.09 29.18 60.70
C MET A 1 12.28 30.04 59.73
N LEU A 2 11.68 29.59 58.62
CA LEU A 2 11.42 28.27 58.03
C LEU A 2 11.65 28.36 56.51
N SER A 3 12.07 27.24 55.92
CA SER A 3 12.16 26.98 54.48
C SER A 3 10.78 26.83 53.83
N SER A 4 10.61 27.34 52.61
CA SER A 4 9.60 26.82 51.67
C SER A 4 10.29 26.46 50.35
N VAL A 5 10.67 25.19 50.24
CA VAL A 5 11.12 24.57 48.99
C VAL A 5 9.88 24.32 48.15
N LEU A 6 9.79 25.00 47.00
CA LEU A 6 8.78 24.75 45.98
C LEU A 6 9.08 23.39 45.32
N LYS A 7 8.37 22.33 45.73
CA LYS A 7 8.39 21.05 45.02
C LYS A 7 7.59 21.22 43.72
N ILE A 8 8.30 21.45 42.61
CA ILE A 8 7.76 21.26 41.27
C ILE A 8 7.62 19.74 41.09
N GLY A 9 6.39 19.24 41.21
CA GLY A 9 6.07 17.87 40.86
C GLY A 9 6.24 17.70 39.36
N PHE A 10 7.22 16.90 38.95
CA PHE A 10 7.23 16.31 37.61
C PHE A 10 5.95 15.49 37.48
N LEU A 11 5.01 15.93 36.65
CA LEU A 11 4.02 15.01 36.08
C LEU A 11 4.81 13.98 35.27
N LEU A 12 5.01 12.80 35.84
CA LEU A 12 5.36 11.62 35.08
C LEU A 12 4.17 11.36 34.14
N PHE A 13 4.29 11.80 32.89
CA PHE A 13 3.44 11.28 31.82
C PHE A 13 3.71 9.77 31.77
N GLN A 14 2.78 8.98 32.29
CA GLN A 14 2.81 7.54 32.09
C GLN A 14 2.78 7.31 30.58
N THR A 15 3.80 6.61 30.08
CA THR A 15 3.83 6.18 28.68
C THR A 15 2.59 5.32 28.46
N PRO A 16 1.76 5.58 27.44
CA PRO A 16 0.57 4.77 27.15
C PRO A 16 0.92 3.28 27.06
N THR A 17 0.04 2.42 27.58
CA THR A 17 0.32 1.00 27.75
C THR A 17 -0.71 0.15 27.01
N TYR A 18 -0.32 -0.45 25.89
CA TYR A 18 -1.25 -1.14 25.00
C TYR A 18 -1.19 -2.65 25.16
N ARG A 19 -2.34 -3.33 25.06
CA ARG A 19 -2.39 -4.81 25.06
C ARG A 19 -1.96 -5.35 23.70
N GLU A 20 -1.15 -6.40 23.71
CA GLU A 20 -0.64 -7.08 22.52
C GLU A 20 -1.74 -7.52 21.55
N HIS A 21 -2.91 -7.91 22.05
CA HIS A 21 -4.05 -8.33 21.23
C HIS A 21 -5.36 -7.70 21.74
N VAL A 22 -6.11 -7.09 20.81
CA VAL A 22 -7.47 -6.58 21.03
C VAL A 22 -8.41 -7.25 20.03
N GLU A 23 -9.48 -7.86 20.54
CA GLU A 23 -10.56 -8.45 19.75
C GLU A 23 -11.86 -7.72 20.08
N ALA A 24 -12.64 -7.42 19.05
CA ALA A 24 -14.04 -7.06 19.19
C ALA A 24 -14.91 -7.84 18.22
N SER A 25 -16.09 -8.27 18.67
CA SER A 25 -17.07 -8.97 17.85
C SER A 25 -18.48 -8.50 18.18
N TRP A 26 -19.35 -8.49 17.18
CA TRP A 26 -20.74 -8.06 17.32
C TRP A 26 -21.61 -8.63 16.21
N GLN A 27 -22.92 -8.45 16.34
CA GLN A 27 -23.90 -8.74 15.31
C GLN A 27 -24.59 -7.46 14.87
N VAL A 28 -24.83 -7.31 13.57
CA VAL A 28 -25.64 -6.19 13.05
C VAL A 28 -26.79 -6.72 12.22
N ASN A 29 -27.98 -6.20 12.48
CA ASN A 29 -29.09 -6.25 11.55
C ASN A 29 -29.14 -4.94 10.76
N LEU A 30 -28.90 -5.02 9.45
CA LEU A 30 -28.79 -3.86 8.59
C LEU A 30 -30.04 -3.75 7.69
N PRO A 31 -30.86 -2.69 7.84
CA PRO A 31 -32.02 -2.47 6.97
C PRO A 31 -31.64 -2.42 5.49
N SER A 32 -32.55 -2.84 4.61
CA SER A 32 -32.32 -2.85 3.15
C SER A 32 -32.01 -1.45 2.58
N ASN A 33 -32.57 -0.40 3.18
CA ASN A 33 -32.35 0.99 2.82
C ASN A 33 -31.22 1.69 3.60
N SER A 34 -30.51 0.98 4.48
CA SER A 34 -29.41 1.58 5.24
C SER A 34 -28.25 1.92 4.30
N ALA A 35 -27.59 3.05 4.55
CA ALA A 35 -26.33 3.37 3.89
C ALA A 35 -25.17 2.56 4.49
N GLY A 36 -25.31 2.06 5.72
CA GLY A 36 -24.26 1.33 6.41
C GLY A 36 -24.11 1.76 7.87
N TYR A 37 -22.97 1.44 8.45
CA TYR A 37 -22.62 1.80 9.84
C TYR A 37 -21.10 1.84 10.03
N SER A 38 -20.63 2.21 11.21
CA SER A 38 -19.22 2.11 11.59
C SER A 38 -19.01 1.50 12.97
N ALA A 39 -17.83 0.91 13.17
CA ALA A 39 -17.30 0.51 14.46
C ALA A 39 -16.05 1.35 14.75
N ILE A 40 -16.02 2.04 15.88
CA ILE A 40 -15.03 3.07 16.18
C ILE A 40 -14.38 2.74 17.52
N LEU A 41 -13.07 2.60 17.54
CA LEU A 41 -12.26 2.49 18.75
C LEU A 41 -11.66 3.87 19.06
N THR A 42 -12.16 4.52 20.09
CA THR A 42 -11.78 5.90 20.46
C THR A 42 -11.71 6.09 21.97
N THR A 43 -10.86 7.02 22.41
CA THR A 43 -10.86 7.55 23.79
C THR A 43 -11.92 8.63 24.01
N ASN A 44 -12.46 9.20 22.92
CA ASN A 44 -13.47 10.26 22.94
C ASN A 44 -14.79 9.76 22.34
N PRO A 45 -15.68 9.13 23.13
CA PRO A 45 -16.92 8.53 22.62
C PRO A 45 -17.97 9.55 22.17
N ASN A 46 -17.78 10.84 22.49
CA ASN A 46 -18.74 11.91 22.19
C ASN A 46 -18.38 12.69 20.91
N GLU A 47 -17.40 12.21 20.15
CA GLU A 47 -16.99 12.89 18.91
C GLU A 47 -18.08 12.80 17.85
N THR A 48 -18.42 13.95 17.25
CA THR A 48 -19.47 14.03 16.25
C THR A 48 -19.01 13.37 14.95
N LEU A 49 -19.77 12.37 14.49
CA LEU A 49 -19.60 11.77 13.18
C LEU A 49 -20.22 12.64 12.09
N THR A 50 -19.40 13.11 11.15
CA THR A 50 -19.87 13.83 9.96
C THR A 50 -20.34 12.88 8.85
N ASN A 51 -19.74 11.70 8.76
CA ASN A 51 -20.16 10.60 7.90
C ASN A 51 -20.10 9.29 8.70
N VAL A 52 -21.22 8.57 8.74
CA VAL A 52 -21.35 7.32 9.50
C VAL A 52 -20.56 6.17 8.85
N VAL A 53 -20.50 6.12 7.52
CA VAL A 53 -19.84 5.03 6.77
C VAL A 53 -18.40 5.34 6.39
N GLU A 54 -18.01 6.62 6.44
CA GLU A 54 -16.61 7.06 6.33
C GLU A 54 -16.17 7.79 7.63
N PRO A 55 -16.01 7.05 8.75
CA PRO A 55 -15.75 7.63 10.08
C PRO A 55 -14.32 8.18 10.22
N ASN A 56 -14.04 9.29 9.55
CA ASN A 56 -12.79 10.03 9.60
C ASN A 56 -12.65 10.81 10.93
N ILE A 57 -12.41 10.09 12.03
CA ILE A 57 -12.31 10.65 13.37
C ILE A 57 -10.83 10.81 13.81
N PRO A 58 -10.40 12.01 14.22
CA PRO A 58 -9.10 12.25 14.86
C PRO A 58 -8.81 11.30 16.03
N ASN A 59 -7.55 10.89 16.19
CA ASN A 59 -7.08 10.06 17.31
C ASN A 59 -7.88 8.75 17.54
N ALA A 60 -8.52 8.23 16.49
CA ALA A 60 -9.31 7.01 16.53
C ALA A 60 -8.91 6.04 15.43
N PHE A 61 -9.22 4.76 15.66
CA PHE A 61 -9.24 3.73 14.64
C PHE A 61 -10.70 3.40 14.40
N ALA A 62 -11.13 3.43 13.15
CA ALA A 62 -12.51 3.13 12.81
C ALA A 62 -12.61 2.25 11.58
N ILE A 63 -13.70 1.52 11.50
CA ILE A 63 -14.05 0.65 10.39
C ILE A 63 -15.39 1.15 9.85
N GLY A 64 -15.42 1.57 8.60
CA GLY A 64 -16.64 1.87 7.87
C GLY A 64 -17.19 0.61 7.21
N PHE A 65 -18.51 0.42 7.26
CA PHE A 65 -19.23 -0.62 6.54
C PHE A 65 -20.25 0.07 5.66
N ASP A 66 -19.84 0.45 4.45
CA ASP A 66 -20.67 1.15 3.48
C ASP A 66 -21.44 0.13 2.63
N THR A 67 -22.73 0.39 2.44
CA THR A 67 -23.64 -0.45 1.63
C THR A 67 -24.46 0.37 0.64
N SER A 68 -24.01 1.58 0.35
CA SER A 68 -24.67 2.54 -0.53
C SER A 68 -23.62 3.30 -1.35
N ASN A 69 -23.18 2.69 -2.45
CA ASN A 69 -22.30 3.31 -3.43
C ASN A 69 -22.88 3.14 -4.83
N PRO A 70 -23.96 3.87 -5.17
CA PRO A 70 -24.69 3.65 -6.41
C PRO A 70 -23.82 3.91 -7.63
N LYS A 71 -24.16 3.26 -8.75
CA LYS A 71 -23.44 3.46 -10.01
C LYS A 71 -23.49 4.92 -10.44
N SER A 72 -22.31 5.51 -10.67
CA SER A 72 -22.16 6.82 -11.31
C SER A 72 -21.47 6.67 -12.66
N GLN A 73 -21.95 7.40 -13.66
CA GLN A 73 -21.29 7.47 -14.97
C GLN A 73 -20.35 8.68 -15.09
N ASP A 74 -20.34 9.57 -14.10
CA ASP A 74 -19.47 10.74 -14.11
C ASP A 74 -18.04 10.32 -13.73
N PRO A 75 -17.06 10.38 -14.65
CA PRO A 75 -15.70 9.96 -14.37
C PRO A 75 -14.95 10.93 -13.44
N PHE A 76 -15.48 12.13 -13.17
CA PHE A 76 -14.83 13.18 -12.39
C PHE A 76 -15.45 13.43 -11.01
N ASN A 77 -16.63 12.86 -10.71
CA ASN A 77 -17.25 13.04 -9.40
C ASN A 77 -16.61 12.16 -8.30
N ALA A 78 -17.13 12.24 -7.07
CA ALA A 78 -16.61 11.47 -5.94
C ALA A 78 -17.09 10.02 -5.86
N ASP A 79 -18.22 9.69 -6.49
CA ASP A 79 -18.82 8.36 -6.45
C ASP A 79 -17.96 7.39 -7.28
N GLY A 80 -17.29 6.47 -6.59
CA GLY A 80 -16.32 5.59 -7.23
C GLY A 80 -16.92 4.57 -8.19
N ASN A 81 -18.16 4.14 -7.96
CA ASN A 81 -18.69 2.88 -8.52
C ASN A 81 -19.08 2.94 -10.02
N ILE A 82 -18.12 3.19 -10.90
CA ILE A 82 -18.34 3.43 -12.33
C ILE A 82 -18.82 2.17 -13.08
N TYR A 83 -18.44 0.99 -12.59
CA TYR A 83 -18.81 -0.29 -13.18
C TYR A 83 -20.09 -0.91 -12.59
N GLY A 84 -20.72 -0.28 -11.59
CA GLY A 84 -21.88 -0.85 -10.90
C GLY A 84 -21.55 -2.15 -10.15
N ARG A 85 -20.38 -2.17 -9.51
CA ARG A 85 -19.94 -3.22 -8.59
C ARG A 85 -20.87 -3.30 -7.38
N PRO A 86 -20.86 -4.43 -6.66
CA PRO A 86 -21.73 -4.57 -5.50
C PRO A 86 -21.45 -3.52 -4.42
N GLU A 87 -22.52 -2.97 -3.85
CA GLU A 87 -22.47 -1.89 -2.85
C GLU A 87 -22.28 -2.47 -1.45
N ARG A 88 -21.04 -2.89 -1.16
CA ARG A 88 -20.67 -3.46 0.14
C ARG A 88 -19.18 -3.30 0.38
N GLU A 89 -18.80 -2.17 0.94
CA GLU A 89 -17.42 -1.78 1.14
C GLU A 89 -17.07 -1.80 2.62
N VAL A 90 -15.83 -2.16 2.92
CA VAL A 90 -15.28 -2.08 4.27
C VAL A 90 -14.03 -1.24 4.20
N SER A 91 -14.06 -0.10 4.87
CA SER A 91 -12.95 0.85 4.92
C SER A 91 -12.29 0.85 6.30
N LEU A 92 -10.98 1.08 6.32
CA LEU A 92 -10.21 1.32 7.54
C LEU A 92 -9.86 2.81 7.61
N HIS A 93 -10.06 3.41 8.78
CA HIS A 93 -9.76 4.80 9.05
C HIS A 93 -8.83 4.89 10.26
N LEU A 94 -7.84 5.77 10.16
CA LEU A 94 -6.91 6.07 11.25
C LEU A 94 -6.67 7.57 11.31
N ASN A 95 -6.81 8.14 12.50
CA ASN A 95 -6.49 9.54 12.79
C ASN A 95 -7.12 10.53 11.80
N GLY A 96 -8.42 10.40 11.56
CA GLY A 96 -9.18 11.34 10.73
C GLY A 96 -9.12 11.06 9.23
N ARG A 97 -8.62 9.89 8.81
CA ARG A 97 -8.41 9.60 7.38
C ARG A 97 -8.64 8.14 7.03
N GLU A 98 -9.27 7.90 5.89
CA GLU A 98 -9.33 6.58 5.27
C GLU A 98 -7.94 6.16 4.80
N ILE A 99 -7.52 4.96 5.21
CA ILE A 99 -6.20 4.39 4.89
C ILE A 99 -6.30 3.17 3.97
N ALA A 100 -7.48 2.55 3.88
CA ALA A 100 -7.75 1.44 2.97
C ALA A 100 -9.27 1.30 2.78
N ASN A 101 -9.70 0.80 1.62
CA ASN A 101 -11.07 0.35 1.39
C ASN A 101 -11.07 -0.90 0.50
N ARG A 102 -11.99 -1.83 0.75
CA ARG A 102 -12.12 -3.11 0.04
C ARG A 102 -13.57 -3.48 -0.15
N LEU A 103 -13.87 -4.07 -1.31
CA LEU A 103 -15.13 -4.75 -1.54
C LEU A 103 -15.26 -5.94 -0.58
N CYS A 104 -16.35 -6.00 0.16
CA CYS A 104 -16.73 -7.12 0.98
C CYS A 104 -17.26 -8.26 0.08
N PRO A 105 -16.83 -9.51 0.26
CA PRO A 105 -17.40 -10.64 -0.49
C PRO A 105 -18.77 -11.10 0.05
N GLU A 106 -19.14 -10.73 1.28
CA GLU A 106 -20.40 -11.14 1.91
C GLU A 106 -21.48 -10.06 1.79
N GLU A 107 -22.73 -10.47 1.62
CA GLU A 107 -23.86 -9.54 1.74
C GLU A 107 -24.03 -9.10 3.20
N MET A 108 -24.11 -7.79 3.41
CA MET A 108 -24.32 -7.19 4.75
C MET A 108 -25.80 -6.88 5.00
N LYS A 109 -26.57 -6.61 3.94
CA LYS A 109 -28.03 -6.38 3.99
C LYS A 109 -28.76 -7.72 3.87
N THR A 110 -29.01 -8.38 4.99
CA THR A 110 -29.67 -9.70 5.01
C THR A 110 -30.88 -9.74 5.94
N SER A 111 -31.71 -10.78 5.84
CA SER A 111 -32.85 -10.97 6.74
C SER A 111 -32.46 -11.44 8.14
N GLN A 112 -31.20 -11.80 8.36
CA GLN A 112 -30.67 -12.25 9.65
C GLN A 112 -29.49 -11.37 10.09
N PRO A 113 -29.21 -11.25 11.40
CA PRO A 113 -28.03 -10.53 11.86
C PRO A 113 -26.74 -11.14 11.32
N VAL A 114 -25.87 -10.31 10.75
CA VAL A 114 -24.54 -10.71 10.26
C VAL A 114 -23.53 -10.59 11.40
N ASN A 115 -22.61 -11.55 11.49
CA ASN A 115 -21.52 -11.52 12.47
C ASN A 115 -20.35 -10.67 11.95
N TYR A 116 -19.78 -9.86 12.81
CA TYR A 116 -18.60 -9.05 12.53
C TYR A 116 -17.54 -9.31 13.61
N ARG A 117 -16.29 -9.28 13.21
CA ARG A 117 -15.14 -9.39 14.11
C ARG A 117 -13.97 -8.56 13.61
N VAL A 118 -13.28 -7.92 14.53
CA VAL A 118 -11.98 -7.29 14.31
C VAL A 118 -10.98 -7.85 15.31
N ASP A 119 -9.80 -8.22 14.79
CA ASP A 119 -8.62 -8.56 15.57
C ASP A 119 -7.53 -7.53 15.25
N ILE A 120 -6.95 -6.95 16.30
CA ILE A 120 -5.86 -5.99 16.23
C ILE A 120 -4.69 -6.58 17.02
N ASP A 121 -3.69 -7.07 16.31
CA ASP A 121 -2.45 -7.57 16.89
C ASP A 121 -1.37 -6.50 16.83
N SER A 122 -0.75 -6.18 17.96
CA SER A 122 0.46 -5.36 17.97
C SER A 122 1.58 -6.06 17.21
N VAL A 123 2.25 -5.32 16.33
CA VAL A 123 3.46 -5.77 15.62
C VAL A 123 4.49 -4.65 15.62
N VAL A 124 5.75 -4.97 15.37
CA VAL A 124 6.83 -3.97 15.29
C VAL A 124 6.42 -2.85 14.31
N GLY A 125 6.45 -1.59 14.72
CA GLY A 125 6.07 -0.44 13.90
C GLY A 125 4.58 -0.20 13.67
N GLY A 126 3.66 -0.96 14.29
CA GLY A 126 2.22 -0.69 14.16
C GLY A 126 1.32 -1.84 14.62
N SER A 127 0.27 -2.13 13.85
CA SER A 127 -0.69 -3.20 14.16
C SER A 127 -1.07 -4.01 12.92
N ALA A 128 -1.33 -5.29 13.08
CA ALA A 128 -1.92 -6.15 12.05
C ALA A 128 -3.42 -6.29 12.32
N VAL A 129 -4.24 -5.83 11.37
CA VAL A 129 -5.69 -5.78 11.48
C VAL A 129 -6.33 -6.88 10.64
N THR A 130 -7.17 -7.69 11.28
CA THR A 130 -8.06 -8.63 10.58
C THR A 130 -9.49 -8.16 10.78
N VAL A 131 -10.23 -7.95 9.70
CA VAL A 131 -11.67 -7.66 9.75
C VAL A 131 -12.41 -8.79 9.05
N THR A 132 -13.29 -9.43 9.79
CA THR A 132 -14.13 -10.54 9.33
C THR A 132 -15.58 -10.08 9.30
N VAL A 133 -16.24 -10.28 8.15
CA VAL A 133 -17.68 -10.09 7.96
C VAL A 133 -18.26 -11.44 7.59
N GLY A 134 -19.26 -11.91 8.33
CA GLY A 134 -19.80 -13.26 8.19
C GLY A 134 -18.72 -14.32 8.33
N LYS A 135 -18.43 -15.03 7.22
CA LYS A 135 -17.39 -16.07 7.14
C LYS A 135 -16.11 -15.61 6.44
N SER A 136 -16.08 -14.38 5.93
CA SER A 136 -15.02 -13.90 5.06
C SER A 136 -14.15 -12.85 5.75
N LYS A 137 -12.84 -12.99 5.59
CA LYS A 137 -11.86 -11.98 6.00
C LYS A 137 -11.71 -10.93 4.91
N VAL A 138 -12.29 -9.76 5.11
CA VAL A 138 -12.13 -8.62 4.18
C VAL A 138 -10.70 -8.06 4.28
N TYR A 139 -10.20 -7.96 5.50
CA TYR A 139 -8.80 -7.73 5.81
C TYR A 139 -8.26 -8.92 6.58
N ASN A 140 -7.05 -9.37 6.25
CA ASN A 140 -6.38 -10.47 6.94
C ASN A 140 -4.97 -10.04 7.30
N ARG A 141 -4.75 -9.77 8.59
CA ARG A 141 -3.48 -9.24 9.12
C ARG A 141 -2.93 -8.04 8.31
N PHE A 142 -3.81 -7.15 7.84
CA PHE A 142 -3.42 -5.95 7.12
C PHE A 142 -2.59 -5.06 8.03
N PHE A 143 -1.37 -4.75 7.62
CA PHE A 143 -0.49 -3.93 8.43
C PHE A 143 -0.92 -2.46 8.35
N VAL A 144 -1.23 -1.88 9.52
CA VAL A 144 -1.51 -0.46 9.70
C VAL A 144 -0.29 0.16 10.39
N PRO A 145 0.53 0.96 9.66
CA PRO A 145 1.72 1.60 10.22
C PRO A 145 1.36 2.54 11.36
N GLU A 146 2.19 2.55 12.41
CA GLU A 146 2.10 3.42 13.60
C GLU A 146 0.85 3.28 14.45
N MET A 147 -0.19 2.59 13.97
CA MET A 147 -1.33 2.25 14.79
C MET A 147 -0.88 1.32 15.90
N LYS A 148 -0.99 1.77 17.14
CA LYS A 148 -0.95 0.89 18.30
C LYS A 148 -2.40 0.52 18.66
N PRO A 149 -2.66 -0.64 19.27
CA PRO A 149 -4.01 -0.97 19.71
C PRO A 149 -4.50 0.14 20.62
N LEU A 150 -5.48 0.90 20.17
CA LEU A 150 -5.87 2.12 20.86
C LEU A 150 -6.48 1.77 22.22
N GLU A 151 -6.04 2.48 23.26
CA GLU A 151 -6.84 2.56 24.48
C GLU A 151 -8.15 3.24 24.11
N GLY A 152 -9.28 2.66 24.51
CA GLY A 152 -10.57 3.22 24.12
C GLY A 152 -11.75 2.28 24.28
N ASN A 153 -12.91 2.89 24.08
CA ASN A 153 -14.18 2.22 24.01
C ASN A 153 -14.57 2.01 22.55
N TRP A 154 -15.17 0.87 22.27
CA TRP A 154 -15.84 0.67 21.00
C TRP A 154 -17.18 1.39 21.05
N THR A 155 -17.37 2.32 20.12
CA THR A 155 -18.64 2.96 19.82
C THR A 155 -19.09 2.58 18.41
N PHE A 156 -20.38 2.73 18.13
CA PHE A 156 -20.94 2.42 16.83
C PHE A 156 -21.62 3.65 16.25
N GLY A 157 -21.14 4.12 15.09
CA GLY A 157 -21.87 5.08 14.28
C GLY A 157 -22.97 4.33 13.54
N GLN A 158 -24.23 4.70 13.76
CA GLN A 158 -25.37 3.97 13.21
C GLN A 158 -26.27 4.93 12.43
N THR A 159 -26.76 4.49 11.27
CA THR A 159 -27.90 5.13 10.61
C THR A 159 -29.22 4.64 11.21
N ASP A 160 -30.32 5.29 10.87
CA ASP A 160 -31.65 4.88 11.34
C ASP A 160 -31.95 3.40 11.04
N GLY A 161 -32.48 2.70 12.05
CA GLY A 161 -32.87 1.29 11.96
C GLY A 161 -31.74 0.28 12.09
N VAL A 162 -30.46 0.70 12.13
CA VAL A 162 -29.33 -0.22 12.37
C VAL A 162 -29.31 -0.67 13.82
N GLN A 163 -29.23 -1.97 14.05
CA GLN A 163 -29.16 -2.53 15.40
C GLN A 163 -27.90 -3.36 15.59
N THR A 164 -27.00 -2.88 16.45
CA THR A 164 -25.84 -3.65 16.91
C THR A 164 -26.20 -4.41 18.18
N THR A 165 -25.94 -5.72 18.19
CA THR A 165 -26.20 -6.60 19.33
C THR A 165 -25.02 -7.52 19.59
N ARG A 166 -25.05 -8.24 20.72
CA ARG A 166 -24.05 -9.25 21.11
C ARG A 166 -22.60 -8.75 21.08
N PHE A 167 -22.38 -7.46 21.35
CA PHE A 167 -21.04 -6.91 21.41
C PHE A 167 -20.21 -7.59 22.50
N ARG A 168 -19.00 -8.01 22.13
CA ARG A 168 -17.99 -8.56 23.04
C ARG A 168 -16.64 -7.97 22.69
N LYS A 169 -15.89 -7.57 23.72
CA LYS A 169 -14.49 -7.15 23.63
C LYS A 169 -13.64 -8.11 24.44
N ARG A 170 -12.46 -8.45 23.93
CA ARG A 170 -11.41 -9.15 24.68
C ARG A 170 -10.08 -8.47 24.45
N GLU A 171 -9.30 -8.35 25.50
CA GLU A 171 -7.91 -7.89 25.43
C GLU A 171 -7.02 -8.92 26.09
N SER A 172 -5.86 -9.19 25.51
CA SER A 172 -4.94 -10.20 26.04
C SER A 172 -3.49 -9.89 25.68
N GLY A 173 -2.58 -10.66 26.27
CA GLY A 173 -1.15 -10.53 26.06
C GLY A 173 -0.51 -9.40 26.89
N LYS A 174 0.76 -9.12 26.56
CA LYS A 174 1.59 -8.19 27.32
C LYS A 174 1.20 -6.74 27.05
N VAL A 175 1.57 -5.87 27.99
CA VAL A 175 1.61 -4.43 27.75
C VAL A 175 2.84 -4.12 26.91
N ILE A 176 2.67 -3.40 25.80
CA ILE A 176 3.75 -3.02 24.89
C ILE A 176 3.97 -1.51 24.96
N PRO A 177 5.21 -1.04 25.15
CA PRO A 177 5.52 0.39 25.17
C PRO A 177 5.39 1.01 23.77
N ALA A 178 5.25 2.33 23.73
CA ALA A 178 5.40 3.08 22.49
C ALA A 178 6.80 2.87 21.90
N GLU A 179 6.87 2.64 20.59
CA GLU A 179 8.13 2.51 19.86
C GLU A 179 8.48 3.87 19.26
N THR A 180 9.72 4.30 19.45
CA THR A 180 10.29 5.43 18.71
C THR A 180 11.15 4.88 17.58
N PRO A 181 10.84 5.18 16.31
CA PRO A 181 11.68 4.76 15.20
C PRO A 181 12.99 5.56 15.17
N GLU A 182 14.01 4.98 14.56
CA GLU A 182 15.13 5.77 14.03
C GLU A 182 14.68 6.35 12.69
N HIS A 183 14.55 7.68 12.62
CA HIS A 183 14.01 8.39 11.47
C HIS A 183 15.10 8.89 10.54
N VAL A 184 14.90 8.74 9.23
CA VAL A 184 15.79 9.25 8.19
C VAL A 184 14.99 9.94 7.10
N SER A 185 15.21 11.25 6.93
CA SER A 185 14.66 12.01 5.81
C SER A 185 15.51 11.85 4.55
N VAL A 186 14.93 11.25 3.51
CA VAL A 186 15.58 11.07 2.21
C VAL A 186 15.34 12.29 1.34
N PHE A 187 14.10 12.61 1.00
CA PHE A 187 13.72 13.81 0.24
C PHE A 187 12.82 14.70 1.09
N THR A 188 12.98 16.02 0.99
CA THR A 188 12.19 16.97 1.79
C THR A 188 11.72 18.11 0.89
N ASN A 189 10.43 18.10 0.56
CA ASN A 189 9.76 19.10 -0.28
C ASN A 189 10.48 19.35 -1.61
N GLU A 190 10.98 18.29 -2.26
CA GLU A 190 11.61 18.40 -3.57
C GLU A 190 10.54 18.78 -4.61
N VAL A 191 10.71 19.92 -5.29
CA VAL A 191 9.76 20.42 -6.30
C VAL A 191 9.92 19.61 -7.58
N ASN A 192 9.01 18.66 -7.79
CA ASN A 192 8.96 17.78 -8.95
C ASN A 192 7.94 18.31 -9.96
N ASN A 193 8.41 19.03 -10.99
CA ASN A 193 7.59 19.75 -11.99
C ASN A 193 8.22 19.71 -13.40
N ASN A 194 7.64 20.44 -14.36
CA ASN A 194 8.11 20.48 -15.74
C ASN A 194 9.60 20.82 -15.94
N GLY A 195 10.17 21.64 -15.07
CA GLY A 195 11.55 22.10 -15.14
C GLY A 195 12.52 21.21 -14.37
N ARG A 196 12.01 20.40 -13.43
CA ARG A 196 12.82 19.52 -12.60
C ARG A 196 12.02 18.31 -12.16
N HIS A 197 12.25 17.17 -12.81
CA HIS A 197 11.53 15.93 -12.54
C HIS A 197 12.44 14.75 -12.22
N ARG A 198 13.72 15.03 -11.94
CA ARG A 198 14.74 14.06 -11.53
C ARG A 198 15.55 14.60 -10.36
N PHE A 199 15.80 13.76 -9.37
CA PHE A 199 16.52 14.09 -8.15
C PHE A 199 17.47 12.97 -7.79
N GLU A 200 18.60 13.34 -7.19
CA GLU A 200 19.57 12.41 -6.66
C GLU A 200 20.08 12.94 -5.33
N LYS A 201 20.11 12.09 -4.31
CA LYS A 201 20.55 12.47 -2.98
C LYS A 201 21.26 11.32 -2.29
N ALA A 202 22.49 11.58 -1.84
CA ALA A 202 23.21 10.69 -0.94
C ALA A 202 22.65 10.83 0.48
N VAL A 203 22.39 9.71 1.14
CA VAL A 203 21.79 9.64 2.48
C VAL A 203 22.55 8.61 3.30
N ASP A 204 22.86 8.95 4.55
CA ASP A 204 23.40 8.01 5.51
C ASP A 204 22.23 7.29 6.22
N LEU A 205 22.08 6.01 5.92
CA LEU A 205 21.13 5.11 6.58
C LEU A 205 21.81 4.45 7.80
N PRO A 206 21.05 3.76 8.68
CA PRO A 206 21.64 2.99 9.76
C PRO A 206 22.70 2.01 9.23
N GLN A 207 23.88 1.99 9.86
CA GLN A 207 24.99 1.14 9.40
C GLN A 207 24.71 -0.36 9.63
N ASN A 208 23.95 -0.68 10.68
CA ASN A 208 23.54 -2.05 11.00
C ASN A 208 22.02 -2.10 11.16
N THR A 209 21.37 -3.04 10.48
CA THR A 209 19.92 -3.23 10.50
C THR A 209 19.43 -4.44 11.30
N ASP A 210 20.32 -5.17 11.96
CA ASP A 210 20.01 -6.39 12.74
C ASP A 210 19.01 -6.13 13.88
N ALA A 211 19.03 -4.93 14.47
CA ALA A 211 18.13 -4.53 15.54
C ALA A 211 16.72 -4.16 15.06
N PHE A 212 16.56 -3.84 13.77
CA PHE A 212 15.28 -3.38 13.23
C PHE A 212 14.42 -4.55 12.81
N GLY A 213 13.19 -4.56 13.29
CA GLY A 213 12.19 -5.54 12.92
C GLY A 213 11.31 -5.07 11.75
N ARG A 214 11.29 -3.77 11.47
CA ARG A 214 10.52 -3.18 10.39
C ARG A 214 11.12 -1.86 9.92
N VAL A 215 10.99 -1.55 8.63
CA VAL A 215 11.19 -0.21 8.09
C VAL A 215 9.94 0.22 7.34
N VAL A 216 9.40 1.39 7.69
CA VAL A 216 8.23 2.00 7.05
C VAL A 216 8.68 3.24 6.31
N ALA A 217 8.32 3.35 5.04
CA ALA A 217 8.46 4.59 4.31
C ALA A 217 7.22 5.47 4.45
N THR A 218 7.41 6.77 4.61
CA THR A 218 6.35 7.78 4.45
C THR A 218 6.62 8.58 3.18
N LEU A 219 5.73 8.49 2.19
CA LEU A 219 5.75 9.31 0.97
C LEU A 219 4.67 10.38 1.08
N THR A 220 5.03 11.66 0.97
CA THR A 220 4.07 12.76 0.95
C THR A 220 4.21 13.58 -0.34
N LEU A 221 3.07 13.79 -1.00
CA LEU A 221 2.91 14.75 -2.08
C LEU A 221 2.09 15.93 -1.59
N ALA A 222 2.66 17.13 -1.66
CA ALA A 222 2.01 18.38 -1.31
C ALA A 222 1.91 19.32 -2.53
N PRO A 223 1.00 20.31 -2.51
CA PRO A 223 0.93 21.33 -3.56
C PRO A 223 2.24 22.10 -3.72
N THR A 224 2.62 22.38 -4.96
CA THR A 224 3.67 23.37 -5.23
C THR A 224 3.08 24.78 -5.10
N PRO A 225 3.92 25.83 -5.00
CA PRO A 225 3.42 27.21 -5.03
C PRO A 225 2.66 27.56 -6.33
N GLN A 226 2.88 26.81 -7.41
CA GLN A 226 2.20 26.98 -8.69
C GLN A 226 0.92 26.15 -8.81
N GLY A 227 0.66 25.24 -7.88
CA GLY A 227 -0.51 24.37 -7.88
C GLY A 227 -0.15 22.89 -7.87
N LEU A 228 -0.99 22.07 -8.49
CA LEU A 228 -0.82 20.62 -8.62
C LEU A 228 -0.97 20.26 -10.09
N ASP A 229 -0.07 19.40 -10.59
CA ASP A 229 -0.20 18.87 -11.96
C ASP A 229 -1.57 18.18 -12.12
N PRO A 230 -2.28 18.50 -13.21
CA PRO A 230 -3.58 17.92 -13.46
C PRO A 230 -3.61 16.42 -13.63
N TRP A 231 -2.51 15.82 -14.08
CA TRP A 231 -2.47 14.45 -14.57
C TRP A 231 -1.90 13.48 -13.53
N ASP A 232 -2.25 12.23 -13.67
CA ASP A 232 -1.62 11.11 -12.99
C ASP A 232 -0.31 10.74 -13.68
N ARG A 233 0.79 10.78 -12.92
CA ARG A 233 2.16 10.62 -13.44
C ARG A 233 2.82 9.40 -12.84
N LEU A 234 3.50 8.63 -13.68
CA LEU A 234 4.40 7.58 -13.24
C LEU A 234 5.58 8.18 -12.49
N ALA A 235 5.82 7.72 -11.27
CA ALA A 235 6.96 8.11 -10.47
C ALA A 235 7.62 6.93 -9.77
N GLN A 236 8.94 7.00 -9.62
CA GLN A 236 9.78 5.94 -9.07
C GLN A 236 10.81 6.53 -8.12
N ILE A 237 11.04 5.84 -7.01
CA ILE A 237 12.17 6.03 -6.11
C ILE A 237 13.00 4.75 -6.14
N TRP A 238 14.30 4.88 -6.40
CA TRP A 238 15.21 3.73 -6.43
C TRP A 238 16.56 4.09 -5.83
N LEU A 239 17.36 3.07 -5.56
CA LEU A 239 18.75 3.19 -5.17
C LEU A 239 19.64 2.44 -6.16
N THR A 240 20.92 2.81 -6.18
CA THR A 240 21.96 2.03 -6.86
C THR A 240 22.92 1.46 -5.83
N ASP A 241 23.30 0.20 -5.96
CA ASP A 241 24.37 -0.36 -5.15
C ASP A 241 25.76 0.07 -5.64
N GLU A 242 26.81 -0.41 -4.97
CA GLU A 242 28.21 -0.07 -5.29
C GLU A 242 28.66 -0.57 -6.67
N LYS A 243 27.95 -1.55 -7.24
CA LYS A 243 28.20 -2.08 -8.59
C LYS A 243 27.41 -1.33 -9.65
N GLY A 244 26.54 -0.40 -9.25
CA GLY A 244 25.64 0.34 -10.12
C GLY A 244 24.32 -0.36 -10.40
N ASP A 245 24.04 -1.51 -9.75
CA ASP A 245 22.79 -2.23 -9.94
C ASP A 245 21.64 -1.42 -9.31
N ARG A 246 20.55 -1.25 -10.08
CA ARG A 246 19.36 -0.49 -9.68
C ARG A 246 18.39 -1.37 -8.89
N TYR A 247 17.90 -0.86 -7.77
CA TYR A 247 16.86 -1.48 -6.95
C TYR A 247 15.74 -0.48 -6.73
N GLU A 248 14.55 -0.77 -7.28
CA GLU A 248 13.36 0.03 -6.99
C GLU A 248 12.99 -0.09 -5.50
N VAL A 249 12.80 1.07 -4.87
CA VAL A 249 12.38 1.18 -3.48
C VAL A 249 10.87 1.34 -3.41
N LEU A 250 10.31 2.17 -4.28
CA LEU A 250 8.88 2.45 -4.32
C LEU A 250 8.50 3.02 -5.70
N ARG A 251 7.38 2.53 -6.26
CA ARG A 251 6.72 3.11 -7.43
C ARG A 251 5.35 3.63 -7.04
N TYR A 252 4.98 4.78 -7.54
CA TYR A 252 3.67 5.37 -7.31
C TYR A 252 3.17 6.07 -8.56
N ILE A 253 1.84 6.21 -8.64
CA ILE A 253 1.20 7.06 -9.62
C ILE A 253 0.61 8.25 -8.89
N THR A 254 0.98 9.46 -9.29
CA THR A 254 0.46 10.67 -8.65
C THR A 254 -1.06 10.76 -8.84
N PRO A 255 -1.81 11.37 -7.90
CA PRO A 255 -3.23 11.55 -8.07
C PRO A 255 -3.55 12.76 -8.96
N TYR A 256 -4.71 12.75 -9.62
CA TYR A 256 -5.18 13.91 -10.40
C TYR A 256 -5.45 15.11 -9.49
N ARG A 257 -4.67 16.20 -9.65
CA ARG A 257 -4.83 17.48 -8.92
C ARG A 257 -4.94 17.35 -7.39
N LYS A 258 -4.26 16.38 -6.78
CA LYS A 258 -4.36 16.15 -5.34
C LYS A 258 -3.00 15.90 -4.68
N GLY A 259 -2.91 16.20 -3.38
CA GLY A 259 -1.81 15.77 -2.52
C GLY A 259 -2.25 14.58 -1.68
N TRP A 260 -1.30 13.75 -1.24
CA TRP A 260 -1.59 12.60 -0.40
C TRP A 260 -0.33 12.14 0.34
N THR A 261 -0.54 11.41 1.43
CA THR A 261 0.54 10.74 2.17
C THR A 261 0.28 9.23 2.22
N TRP A 262 1.24 8.44 1.79
CA TRP A 262 1.22 6.98 1.94
C TRP A 262 2.25 6.55 2.97
N LYS A 263 1.94 5.48 3.70
CA LYS A 263 2.90 4.76 4.53
C LYS A 263 3.03 3.32 4.02
N VAL A 264 4.25 2.87 3.78
CA VAL A 264 4.53 1.62 3.05
C VAL A 264 5.55 0.79 3.81
N ASP A 265 5.27 -0.50 4.03
CA ASP A 265 6.24 -1.42 4.63
C ASP A 265 7.31 -1.81 3.59
N LEU A 266 8.56 -1.41 3.84
CA LEU A 266 9.71 -1.72 3.00
C LEU A 266 10.65 -2.75 3.65
N THR A 267 10.18 -3.49 4.65
CA THR A 267 11.01 -4.43 5.42
C THR A 267 11.69 -5.50 4.57
N HIS A 268 11.09 -5.91 3.45
CA HIS A 268 11.72 -6.84 2.51
C HIS A 268 13.02 -6.28 1.88
N LEU A 269 13.18 -4.95 1.81
CA LEU A 269 14.37 -4.27 1.29
C LEU A 269 15.40 -3.91 2.37
N LEU A 270 15.18 -4.31 3.64
CA LEU A 270 16.08 -3.99 4.74
C LEU A 270 17.58 -4.29 4.45
N PRO A 271 17.98 -5.36 3.71
CA PRO A 271 19.38 -5.61 3.39
C PRO A 271 20.05 -4.54 2.52
N ILE A 272 19.28 -3.77 1.75
CA ILE A 272 19.79 -2.71 0.87
C ILE A 272 19.51 -1.31 1.41
N LEU A 273 18.72 -1.19 2.49
CA LEU A 273 18.40 0.04 3.21
C LEU A 273 19.33 0.22 4.43
N SER A 274 20.64 0.09 4.22
CA SER A 274 21.66 0.27 5.25
C SER A 274 22.90 0.95 4.70
N GLY A 275 23.63 1.66 5.55
CA GLY A 275 24.85 2.36 5.19
C GLY A 275 24.59 3.58 4.29
N LYS A 276 25.65 4.10 3.65
CA LYS A 276 25.53 5.24 2.75
C LYS A 276 24.92 4.80 1.41
N LYS A 277 23.80 5.41 1.02
CA LYS A 277 23.08 5.10 -0.23
C LYS A 277 22.74 6.37 -1.00
N THR A 278 22.73 6.24 -2.33
CA THR A 278 22.24 7.30 -3.20
C THR A 278 20.83 6.95 -3.67
N PHE A 279 19.86 7.72 -3.22
CA PHE A 279 18.49 7.64 -3.67
C PHE A 279 18.29 8.51 -4.90
N LYS A 280 17.48 8.01 -5.82
CA LYS A 280 17.05 8.73 -7.01
C LYS A 280 15.53 8.77 -7.05
N LEU A 281 14.98 9.88 -7.49
CA LEU A 281 13.57 10.08 -7.74
C LEU A 281 13.39 10.55 -9.17
N GLU A 282 12.44 9.96 -9.88
CA GLU A 282 11.96 10.44 -11.17
C GLU A 282 10.44 10.41 -11.23
N CYS A 283 9.86 11.38 -11.92
CA CYS A 283 8.44 11.43 -12.21
C CYS A 283 8.23 11.95 -13.62
N GLU A 284 7.31 11.38 -14.38
CA GLU A 284 7.03 11.82 -15.75
C GLU A 284 6.10 13.06 -15.77
N THR A 285 6.37 14.07 -14.95
CA THR A 285 5.60 15.31 -14.89
C THR A 285 6.14 16.37 -15.84
N TYR A 286 5.21 17.06 -16.51
CA TYR A 286 5.48 18.15 -17.44
C TYR A 286 4.61 19.37 -17.15
N ALA A 287 4.08 19.50 -15.93
CA ALA A 287 3.23 20.61 -15.48
C ALA A 287 3.66 21.13 -14.09
N GLU A 288 2.74 21.66 -13.27
CA GLU A 288 3.02 22.32 -11.99
C GLU A 288 3.61 21.39 -10.92
N GLY A 289 3.34 20.09 -11.04
CA GLY A 289 3.99 19.04 -10.27
C GLY A 289 3.48 18.85 -8.84
N TRP A 290 4.39 18.37 -7.97
CA TRP A 290 4.19 18.21 -6.53
C TRP A 290 5.47 18.55 -5.76
N LEU A 291 5.33 18.95 -4.50
CA LEU A 291 6.41 18.86 -3.52
C LEU A 291 6.47 17.42 -3.01
N VAL A 292 7.62 16.77 -3.14
CA VAL A 292 7.80 15.38 -2.74
C VAL A 292 8.67 15.29 -1.49
N SER A 293 8.15 14.62 -0.46
CA SER A 293 8.89 14.21 0.73
C SER A 293 8.86 12.70 0.86
N PHE A 294 10.00 12.10 1.19
CA PHE A 294 10.16 10.66 1.38
C PHE A 294 11.05 10.42 2.59
N ASP A 295 10.51 9.72 3.58
CA ASP A 295 11.17 9.45 4.85
C ASP A 295 11.14 7.94 5.15
N LEU A 296 12.11 7.47 5.93
CA LEU A 296 12.23 6.09 6.38
C LEU A 296 12.26 6.04 7.91
N ASP A 297 11.37 5.25 8.48
CA ASP A 297 11.26 5.01 9.93
C ASP A 297 11.64 3.56 10.25
N TYR A 298 12.75 3.37 10.96
CA TYR A 298 13.28 2.07 11.34
C TYR A 298 12.84 1.71 12.77
N TYR A 299 11.99 0.70 12.90
CA TYR A 299 11.44 0.24 14.17
C TYR A 299 12.21 -0.95 14.70
N LYS A 300 12.72 -0.85 15.93
CA LYS A 300 13.42 -1.95 16.60
C LYS A 300 12.46 -3.05 16.98
N GLY A 301 12.88 -4.31 16.80
CA GLY A 301 12.07 -5.45 17.20
C GLY A 301 12.50 -6.76 16.55
N ALA A 302 11.85 -7.84 16.98
CA ALA A 302 12.08 -9.16 16.41
C ALA A 302 11.52 -9.22 14.97
N LEU A 303 12.26 -9.86 14.07
CA LEU A 303 11.85 -10.14 12.71
C LEU A 303 12.24 -11.58 12.36
N SER A 304 11.24 -12.39 12.04
CA SER A 304 11.44 -13.77 11.63
C SER A 304 10.34 -14.18 10.64
N PRO A 305 10.70 -14.73 9.46
CA PRO A 305 12.06 -14.86 8.94
C PRO A 305 12.65 -13.48 8.56
N ARG A 306 13.98 -13.29 8.65
CA ARG A 306 14.63 -11.99 8.41
C ARG A 306 15.21 -11.93 6.99
N PRO A 307 14.86 -10.92 6.16
CA PRO A 307 15.50 -10.75 4.86
C PRO A 307 16.98 -10.45 5.08
N PHE A 308 17.85 -11.14 4.35
CA PHE A 308 19.30 -10.93 4.43
C PHE A 308 19.93 -10.63 3.07
N GLN A 309 19.20 -10.81 1.97
CA GLN A 309 19.69 -10.51 0.63
C GLN A 309 18.54 -10.12 -0.29
N VAL A 310 18.79 -9.10 -1.12
CA VAL A 310 17.93 -8.69 -2.24
C VAL A 310 18.76 -8.82 -3.51
N ILE A 311 18.22 -9.50 -4.53
CA ILE A 311 18.93 -9.80 -5.78
C ILE A 311 18.08 -9.25 -6.92
N ASN A 312 18.65 -8.36 -7.75
CA ASN A 312 17.94 -7.82 -8.91
C ASN A 312 17.73 -8.88 -10.00
N LEU A 313 16.58 -8.82 -10.69
CA LEU A 313 16.28 -9.64 -11.87
C LEU A 313 16.11 -8.79 -13.13
N TRP A 314 14.88 -8.42 -13.46
CA TRP A 314 14.53 -7.64 -14.66
C TRP A 314 14.14 -6.22 -14.26
N ASN A 315 14.72 -5.25 -14.97
CA ASN A 315 14.47 -3.84 -14.83
C ASN A 315 14.43 -3.20 -16.21
N GLY A 316 13.31 -2.57 -16.56
CA GLY A 316 13.23 -1.75 -17.76
C GLY A 316 11.80 -1.57 -18.28
N THR A 317 11.72 -1.09 -19.51
CA THR A 317 10.44 -0.80 -20.18
C THR A 317 10.28 -1.73 -21.39
N ALA A 318 9.28 -2.60 -21.32
CA ALA A 318 8.88 -3.51 -22.40
C ALA A 318 7.85 -2.80 -23.31
N THR A 319 8.23 -2.45 -24.54
CA THR A 319 7.25 -2.04 -25.56
C THR A 319 6.48 -3.27 -26.05
N LEU A 320 5.16 -3.19 -26.04
CA LEU A 320 4.28 -4.32 -26.36
C LEU A 320 3.74 -4.25 -27.78
N GLY A 321 3.44 -5.42 -28.34
CA GLY A 321 2.70 -5.54 -29.59
C GLY A 321 3.47 -5.16 -30.85
N GLN A 322 4.78 -4.95 -30.76
CA GLN A 322 5.65 -4.62 -31.89
C GLN A 322 6.93 -5.48 -31.86
N PRO A 323 6.83 -6.82 -31.90
CA PRO A 323 7.97 -7.72 -31.68
C PRO A 323 9.10 -7.53 -32.70
N ASP A 324 8.77 -7.17 -33.95
CA ASP A 324 9.78 -6.94 -35.00
C ASP A 324 10.59 -5.65 -34.78
N LYS A 325 9.99 -4.65 -34.13
CA LYS A 325 10.62 -3.34 -33.85
C LYS A 325 11.26 -3.29 -32.46
N PHE A 326 10.65 -3.98 -31.50
CA PHE A 326 11.02 -3.96 -30.08
C PHE A 326 10.92 -5.38 -29.50
N PRO A 327 11.86 -6.27 -29.83
CA PRO A 327 11.84 -7.62 -29.29
C PRO A 327 12.03 -7.58 -27.77
N LEU A 328 11.18 -8.29 -27.04
CA LEU A 328 11.25 -8.38 -25.58
C LEU A 328 12.45 -9.22 -25.07
N THR A 329 13.13 -9.91 -25.98
CA THR A 329 14.09 -10.98 -25.68
C THR A 329 15.26 -10.54 -24.83
N ASP A 330 15.76 -9.32 -25.03
CA ASP A 330 16.92 -8.83 -24.28
C ASP A 330 16.51 -8.38 -22.86
N LEU A 331 15.39 -7.65 -22.77
CA LEU A 331 14.87 -7.18 -21.49
C LEU A 331 14.43 -8.34 -20.59
N LEU A 332 13.76 -9.34 -21.15
CA LEU A 332 13.19 -10.48 -20.41
C LEU A 332 14.03 -11.76 -20.53
N LYS A 333 15.30 -11.63 -20.90
CA LYS A 333 16.23 -12.76 -20.97
C LYS A 333 16.26 -13.51 -19.64
N ALA A 334 16.23 -14.84 -19.70
CA ALA A 334 16.31 -15.68 -18.51
C ALA A 334 17.55 -15.36 -17.67
N LYS A 335 17.37 -15.35 -16.35
CA LYS A 335 18.42 -15.04 -15.36
C LYS A 335 18.77 -16.31 -14.59
N ASN A 336 20.06 -16.58 -14.47
CA ASN A 336 20.56 -17.70 -13.68
C ASN A 336 21.15 -17.16 -12.38
N LEU A 337 20.56 -17.55 -11.24
CA LEU A 337 21.00 -17.11 -9.91
C LEU A 337 21.51 -18.30 -9.11
N ASP A 338 22.75 -18.22 -8.61
CA ASP A 338 23.26 -19.12 -7.59
C ASP A 338 22.77 -18.65 -6.22
N LEU A 339 21.86 -19.42 -5.61
CA LEU A 339 21.23 -19.02 -4.36
C LEU A 339 21.93 -19.67 -3.16
N PRO A 340 22.23 -18.91 -2.09
CA PRO A 340 22.83 -19.46 -0.88
C PRO A 340 21.83 -20.31 -0.07
N THR A 341 22.21 -20.68 1.15
CA THR A 341 21.28 -21.30 2.11
C THR A 341 20.29 -20.25 2.61
N PHE A 342 19.00 -20.58 2.65
CA PHE A 342 17.92 -19.71 3.13
C PHE A 342 16.82 -20.52 3.82
N LYS A 343 15.96 -19.86 4.59
CA LYS A 343 14.72 -20.45 5.13
C LYS A 343 13.50 -20.18 4.26
N LYS A 344 13.47 -19.02 3.60
CA LYS A 344 12.41 -18.59 2.70
C LYS A 344 13.00 -17.79 1.55
N ALA A 345 12.39 -17.88 0.38
CA ALA A 345 12.71 -17.07 -0.78
C ALA A 345 11.40 -16.54 -1.40
N GLU A 346 11.38 -15.24 -1.72
CA GLU A 346 10.24 -14.59 -2.37
C GLU A 346 10.69 -13.85 -3.63
N PHE A 347 9.92 -13.98 -4.69
CA PHE A 347 10.00 -13.10 -5.86
C PHE A 347 9.08 -11.90 -5.67
N TRP A 348 9.54 -10.72 -6.06
CA TRP A 348 8.79 -9.47 -6.02
C TRP A 348 8.89 -8.78 -7.38
N ALA A 349 7.76 -8.39 -7.98
CA ALA A 349 7.73 -7.64 -9.24
C ALA A 349 6.71 -6.50 -9.23
N THR A 350 7.20 -5.28 -9.45
CA THR A 350 6.40 -4.08 -9.68
C THR A 350 6.28 -3.86 -11.17
N VAL A 351 5.06 -4.02 -11.69
CA VAL A 351 4.77 -3.86 -13.12
C VAL A 351 3.56 -2.96 -13.30
N THR A 352 3.64 -2.04 -14.25
CA THR A 352 2.55 -1.12 -14.59
C THR A 352 2.44 -1.00 -16.10
N GLY A 353 1.25 -1.16 -16.65
CA GLY A 353 0.96 -0.95 -18.07
C GLY A 353 0.62 0.51 -18.38
N HIS A 354 1.16 1.04 -19.47
CA HIS A 354 1.02 2.43 -19.89
C HIS A 354 0.75 2.51 -21.38
N GLY A 355 0.19 3.65 -21.80
CA GLY A 355 -0.28 3.88 -23.15
C GLY A 355 -1.76 3.55 -23.29
N MET A 356 -2.40 4.16 -24.28
CA MET A 356 -3.83 4.01 -24.52
C MET A 356 -4.14 4.18 -26.01
N SER A 357 -5.42 4.37 -26.38
CA SER A 357 -5.82 4.73 -27.74
C SER A 357 -4.86 5.77 -28.36
N PRO A 358 -4.41 5.58 -29.61
CA PRO A 358 -4.91 4.62 -30.60
C PRO A 358 -4.31 3.21 -30.52
N ASN A 359 -3.46 2.86 -29.56
CA ASN A 359 -2.95 1.48 -29.44
C ASN A 359 -4.12 0.48 -29.37
N SER A 360 -3.99 -0.68 -30.02
CA SER A 360 -5.07 -1.67 -30.10
C SER A 360 -5.58 -2.03 -28.70
N GLU A 361 -6.90 -2.14 -28.56
CA GLU A 361 -7.57 -2.50 -27.29
C GLU A 361 -7.26 -1.57 -26.10
N ASN A 362 -6.85 -0.32 -26.38
CA ASN A 362 -6.39 0.66 -25.39
C ASN A 362 -5.17 0.20 -24.58
N ALA A 363 -4.30 -0.61 -25.18
CA ALA A 363 -3.10 -1.09 -24.51
C ALA A 363 -2.09 0.04 -24.24
N ALA A 364 -1.32 -0.03 -23.16
CA ALA A 364 -1.32 -1.07 -22.13
C ALA A 364 -1.97 -0.62 -20.80
N GLU A 365 -2.49 0.60 -20.70
CA GLU A 365 -3.10 1.11 -19.46
C GLU A 365 -4.44 0.43 -19.16
N PHE A 366 -5.30 0.29 -20.18
CA PHE A 366 -6.66 -0.23 -20.03
C PHE A 366 -6.84 -1.64 -20.62
N HIS A 367 -5.74 -2.35 -20.81
CA HIS A 367 -5.74 -3.68 -21.41
C HIS A 367 -5.08 -4.70 -20.46
N PRO A 368 -5.86 -5.62 -19.86
CA PRO A 368 -5.31 -6.65 -18.98
C PRO A 368 -4.54 -7.69 -19.78
N LEU A 369 -3.35 -8.04 -19.29
CA LEU A 369 -2.54 -9.14 -19.81
C LEU A 369 -2.15 -10.08 -18.68
N TRP A 370 -2.17 -11.39 -18.94
CA TRP A 370 -1.55 -12.34 -18.03
C TRP A 370 -0.02 -12.22 -18.08
N ARG A 371 0.63 -12.60 -16.97
CA ARG A 371 2.08 -12.69 -16.86
C ARG A 371 2.46 -13.94 -16.10
N LYS A 372 3.60 -14.54 -16.46
CA LYS A 372 4.13 -15.75 -15.83
C LYS A 372 5.54 -15.52 -15.33
N LEU A 373 5.81 -16.06 -14.14
CA LEU A 373 7.14 -16.27 -13.60
C LEU A 373 7.47 -17.76 -13.72
N HIS A 374 8.56 -18.07 -14.41
CA HIS A 374 9.14 -19.40 -14.50
C HIS A 374 10.30 -19.50 -13.52
N VAL A 375 10.29 -20.51 -12.66
CA VAL A 375 11.37 -20.80 -11.69
C VAL A 375 11.71 -22.29 -11.77
N GLY A 376 12.79 -22.61 -12.50
CA GLY A 376 13.09 -23.99 -12.87
C GLY A 376 11.92 -24.64 -13.61
N THR A 377 11.25 -25.61 -12.96
CA THR A 377 10.06 -26.30 -13.52
C THR A 377 8.72 -25.74 -13.02
N SER A 378 8.75 -24.80 -12.07
CA SER A 378 7.54 -24.19 -11.52
C SER A 378 7.12 -22.98 -12.34
N ILE A 379 5.81 -22.81 -12.51
CA ILE A 379 5.21 -21.66 -13.18
C ILE A 379 4.22 -21.01 -12.21
N PHE A 380 4.35 -19.70 -12.05
CA PHE A 380 3.41 -18.87 -11.29
C PHE A 380 2.78 -17.86 -12.26
N GLU A 381 1.49 -17.60 -12.12
CA GLU A 381 0.74 -16.77 -13.07
C GLU A 381 -0.22 -15.83 -12.34
N ASN A 382 -0.34 -14.60 -12.82
CA ASN A 382 -1.47 -13.74 -12.51
C ASN A 382 -1.81 -12.80 -13.68
N ASN A 383 -2.95 -12.11 -13.58
CA ASN A 383 -3.31 -11.03 -14.47
C ASN A 383 -2.75 -9.71 -13.95
N LEU A 384 -2.12 -8.93 -14.84
CA LEU A 384 -1.76 -7.55 -14.57
C LEU A 384 -3.00 -6.67 -14.71
N TRP A 385 -3.82 -6.64 -13.68
CA TRP A 385 -5.07 -5.87 -13.66
C TRP A 385 -5.44 -5.49 -12.22
N LYS A 386 -5.83 -4.23 -12.02
CA LYS A 386 -6.26 -3.68 -10.73
C LYS A 386 -7.67 -3.13 -10.86
N GLU A 387 -8.59 -3.71 -10.10
CA GLU A 387 -10.04 -3.48 -10.19
C GLU A 387 -10.62 -2.69 -9.01
N ASP A 388 -9.79 -2.38 -8.01
CA ASP A 388 -10.17 -1.66 -6.80
C ASP A 388 -9.77 -0.16 -6.86
N ASN A 389 -9.51 0.38 -8.06
CA ASN A 389 -9.14 1.78 -8.26
C ASN A 389 -10.22 2.74 -7.73
N TYR A 390 -11.49 2.38 -7.90
CA TYR A 390 -12.62 3.12 -7.34
C TYR A 390 -12.69 3.13 -5.79
N LEU A 391 -11.96 2.24 -5.13
CA LEU A 391 -11.84 2.16 -3.67
C LEU A 391 -10.57 2.85 -3.17
N ASN A 392 -9.85 3.58 -4.02
CA ASN A 392 -8.63 4.26 -3.59
C ASN A 392 -8.97 5.26 -2.46
N PRO A 393 -8.33 5.18 -1.28
CA PRO A 393 -8.53 6.15 -0.21
C PRO A 393 -8.17 7.59 -0.60
N CYS A 394 -7.27 7.78 -1.58
CA CYS A 394 -6.99 9.06 -2.20
C CYS A 394 -8.13 9.49 -3.14
N ARG A 395 -9.38 9.55 -2.66
CA ARG A 395 -10.56 10.00 -3.41
C ARG A 395 -11.26 11.18 -2.71
N PRO A 396 -12.11 11.95 -3.42
CA PRO A 396 -12.14 12.08 -4.88
C PRO A 396 -10.83 12.67 -5.44
N GLN A 397 -10.60 12.49 -6.74
CA GLN A 397 -9.52 13.14 -7.51
C GLN A 397 -10.09 13.88 -8.74
N GLY A 398 -9.33 14.81 -9.31
CA GLY A 398 -9.76 15.66 -10.43
C GLY A 398 -9.74 15.01 -11.82
N GLY A 399 -9.78 13.68 -11.93
CA GLY A 399 -9.61 12.95 -13.19
C GLY A 399 -10.20 11.55 -13.15
N THR A 400 -9.77 10.68 -14.06
CA THR A 400 -10.42 9.37 -14.28
C THR A 400 -9.97 8.26 -13.32
N TRP A 401 -9.85 8.60 -12.03
CA TRP A 401 -9.22 7.77 -10.99
C TRP A 401 -9.92 6.43 -10.71
N LYS A 402 -11.16 6.26 -11.17
CA LYS A 402 -12.04 5.12 -10.87
C LYS A 402 -11.87 3.92 -11.79
N TYR A 403 -11.34 4.14 -13.00
CA TYR A 403 -11.21 3.08 -13.99
C TYR A 403 -10.13 2.09 -13.60
N ASP A 404 -10.40 0.82 -13.87
CA ASP A 404 -9.46 -0.27 -13.71
C ASP A 404 -8.29 -0.12 -14.68
N ARG A 405 -7.11 -0.53 -14.24
CA ARG A 405 -5.86 -0.34 -15.00
C ARG A 405 -4.92 -1.51 -14.82
N ALA A 406 -3.96 -1.63 -15.73
CA ALA A 406 -2.96 -2.69 -15.73
C ALA A 406 -1.93 -2.53 -14.60
N GLY A 407 -2.32 -2.93 -13.39
CA GLY A 407 -1.43 -3.08 -12.23
C GLY A 407 -1.25 -1.82 -11.36
N TRP A 408 -2.01 -0.75 -11.58
CA TRP A 408 -1.88 0.50 -10.81
C TRP A 408 -3.19 1.28 -10.71
N ALA A 409 -3.22 2.29 -9.84
CA ALA A 409 -4.30 3.27 -9.73
C ALA A 409 -3.72 4.68 -9.64
N PRO A 410 -4.37 5.71 -10.22
CA PRO A 410 -4.04 7.10 -9.95
C PRO A 410 -4.13 7.38 -8.45
N GLY A 411 -3.11 8.02 -7.88
CA GLY A 411 -3.07 8.30 -6.45
C GLY A 411 -2.82 7.08 -5.56
N ASP A 412 -2.04 6.11 -6.03
CA ASP A 412 -1.68 4.92 -5.26
C ASP A 412 -0.21 4.57 -5.37
N VAL A 413 0.30 3.88 -4.34
CA VAL A 413 1.58 3.20 -4.41
C VAL A 413 1.36 1.84 -5.07
N VAL A 414 2.18 1.52 -6.07
CA VAL A 414 2.01 0.27 -6.83
C VAL A 414 2.34 -0.91 -5.92
N THR A 415 1.36 -1.79 -5.72
CA THR A 415 1.55 -3.02 -4.95
C THR A 415 2.29 -4.05 -5.81
N PRO A 416 3.48 -4.54 -5.40
CA PRO A 416 4.20 -5.54 -6.16
C PRO A 416 3.46 -6.89 -6.16
N TRP A 417 3.61 -7.66 -7.24
CA TRP A 417 3.29 -9.08 -7.22
C TRP A 417 4.38 -9.82 -6.46
N SER A 418 4.00 -10.43 -5.34
CA SER A 418 4.88 -11.27 -4.54
C SER A 418 4.51 -12.74 -4.67
N VAL A 419 5.52 -13.60 -4.75
CA VAL A 419 5.37 -15.06 -4.88
C VAL A 419 6.34 -15.74 -3.93
N ASP A 420 5.83 -16.65 -3.10
CA ASP A 420 6.69 -17.56 -2.33
C ASP A 420 7.27 -18.64 -3.26
N ILE A 421 8.56 -18.52 -3.54
CA ILE A 421 9.30 -19.42 -4.43
C ILE A 421 10.15 -20.43 -3.65
N THR A 422 10.00 -20.50 -2.32
CA THR A 422 10.86 -21.30 -1.43
C THR A 422 10.98 -22.76 -1.87
N LYS A 423 9.88 -23.34 -2.36
CA LYS A 423 9.85 -24.74 -2.83
C LYS A 423 10.23 -24.91 -4.32
N ALA A 424 10.29 -23.80 -5.07
CA ALA A 424 10.60 -23.81 -6.50
C ALA A 424 12.11 -23.67 -6.79
N VAL A 425 12.87 -23.15 -5.83
CA VAL A 425 14.32 -22.97 -5.94
C VAL A 425 15.11 -23.99 -5.12
N LYS A 426 16.30 -24.33 -5.61
CA LYS A 426 17.31 -25.15 -4.93
C LYS A 426 18.34 -24.27 -4.24
N GLN A 427 18.75 -24.68 -3.04
CA GLN A 427 19.83 -24.00 -2.30
C GLN A 427 21.20 -24.50 -2.75
N ARG A 428 22.20 -23.61 -2.72
CA ARG A 428 23.59 -23.88 -3.14
C ARG A 428 23.65 -24.43 -4.57
N ALA A 429 22.82 -23.88 -5.43
CA ALA A 429 22.66 -24.30 -6.81
C ALA A 429 22.20 -23.12 -7.67
N VAL A 430 22.54 -23.21 -8.95
CA VAL A 430 22.02 -22.28 -9.96
C VAL A 430 20.55 -22.60 -10.23
N ASN A 431 19.72 -21.56 -10.17
CA ASN A 431 18.31 -21.59 -10.49
C ASN A 431 18.04 -20.66 -11.68
N GLU A 432 17.30 -21.15 -12.66
CA GLU A 432 16.86 -20.35 -13.80
C GLU A 432 15.53 -19.65 -13.48
N PHE A 433 15.48 -18.37 -13.79
CA PHE A 433 14.31 -17.50 -13.69
C PHE A 433 13.94 -17.00 -15.08
N GLY A 434 12.68 -17.14 -15.47
CA GLY A 434 12.11 -16.58 -16.69
C GLY A 434 10.87 -15.72 -16.39
N TYR A 435 10.64 -14.69 -17.19
CA TYR A 435 9.44 -13.86 -17.11
C TYR A 435 8.79 -13.74 -18.47
N GLU A 436 7.50 -14.00 -18.53
CA GLU A 436 6.72 -14.04 -19.75
C GLU A 436 5.51 -13.12 -19.62
N ILE A 437 5.26 -12.34 -20.66
CA ILE A 437 4.08 -11.50 -20.80
C ILE A 437 3.22 -12.15 -21.86
N GLN A 438 1.90 -12.16 -21.67
CA GLN A 438 0.95 -12.59 -22.68
C GLN A 438 1.30 -11.98 -24.06
N PRO A 439 1.45 -12.82 -25.10
CA PRO A 439 1.61 -12.32 -26.46
C PRO A 439 0.44 -11.42 -26.84
N TYR A 440 0.78 -10.25 -27.36
CA TYR A 440 -0.14 -9.22 -27.80
C TYR A 440 0.39 -8.63 -29.11
N GLU A 441 -0.51 -8.17 -29.98
CA GLU A 441 -0.19 -7.52 -31.25
C GLU A 441 -0.82 -6.12 -31.25
N ASN A 442 -0.03 -5.09 -31.51
CA ASN A 442 -0.52 -3.72 -31.62
C ASN A 442 -0.62 -3.34 -33.10
N LYS A 443 -1.84 -3.28 -33.62
CA LYS A 443 -2.13 -2.96 -35.02
C LYS A 443 -2.15 -1.45 -35.31
N SER A 444 -2.08 -0.65 -34.26
CA SER A 444 -2.20 0.80 -34.32
C SER A 444 -1.22 1.51 -33.37
N PRO A 445 0.09 1.19 -33.45
CA PRO A 445 1.09 1.82 -32.61
C PRO A 445 1.26 3.29 -32.96
N VAL A 446 1.55 4.11 -31.95
CA VAL A 446 1.85 5.53 -32.13
C VAL A 446 3.12 5.92 -31.37
N ASP A 447 3.97 6.73 -32.01
CA ASP A 447 5.18 7.24 -31.37
C ASP A 447 4.82 8.23 -30.25
N GLY A 448 5.59 8.21 -29.16
CA GLY A 448 5.35 9.06 -27.98
C GLY A 448 4.26 8.55 -27.02
N ASN A 449 3.45 7.57 -27.41
CA ASN A 449 2.44 6.93 -26.56
C ASN A 449 2.46 5.41 -26.78
N ALA A 450 3.64 4.80 -26.66
CA ALA A 450 3.79 3.36 -26.87
C ALA A 450 3.06 2.55 -25.80
N ALA A 451 2.31 1.52 -26.21
CA ALA A 451 1.86 0.48 -25.29
C ALA A 451 3.08 -0.17 -24.62
N ARG A 452 3.24 0.00 -23.31
CA ARG A 452 4.45 -0.43 -22.60
C ARG A 452 4.17 -0.96 -21.20
N HIS A 453 4.94 -1.96 -20.77
CA HIS A 453 5.04 -2.34 -19.37
C HIS A 453 6.34 -1.82 -18.77
N VAL A 454 6.27 -1.06 -17.69
CA VAL A 454 7.45 -0.68 -16.89
C VAL A 454 7.63 -1.76 -15.82
N ILE A 455 8.78 -2.40 -15.75
CA ILE A 455 9.04 -3.62 -14.99
C ILE A 455 10.25 -3.42 -14.08
N GLU A 456 10.09 -3.74 -12.80
CA GLU A 456 11.18 -3.86 -11.82
C GLU A 456 10.94 -5.12 -11.00
N SER A 457 11.98 -5.91 -10.76
CA SER A 457 11.83 -7.18 -10.04
C SER A 457 13.08 -7.60 -9.28
N VAL A 458 12.85 -8.26 -8.15
CA VAL A 458 13.90 -8.77 -7.26
C VAL A 458 13.52 -10.14 -6.67
N VAL A 459 14.54 -10.89 -6.25
CA VAL A 459 14.39 -12.01 -5.32
C VAL A 459 14.88 -11.59 -3.94
N VAL A 460 14.08 -11.86 -2.92
CA VAL A 460 14.42 -11.60 -1.52
C VAL A 460 14.60 -12.93 -0.79
N LEU A 461 15.75 -13.09 -0.12
CA LEU A 461 16.07 -14.29 0.65
C LEU A 461 16.02 -14.00 2.15
N TYR A 462 15.48 -14.95 2.90
CA TYR A 462 15.27 -14.82 4.34
C TYR A 462 15.95 -15.93 5.14
N LYS A 463 16.43 -15.60 6.35
CA LYS A 463 17.13 -16.50 7.28
C LYS A 463 16.40 -16.67 8.61
#